data_AF-A0A960YFM5-F1
#
_entry.id   AF-A0A960YFM5-F1
#
_cell.length_a   1.000
_cell.length_b   1.000
_cell.length_c   1.000
_cell.angle_alpha   90.00
_cell.angle_beta   90.00
_cell.angle_gamma   90.00
#
_symmetry.space_group_name_H-M   'P 1'
#
loop_
_entity.id
_entity.type
_entity.pdbx_description
1 polymer ?
#
loop_
_entity_poly.entity_id
_entity_poly.type
_entity_poly.pdbx_seq_one_letter_code
_entity_poly.pdbx_strand_id
1 'polypeptide(L)'
;YIKLKDYKKKTKDEGNLIKEYKIRVKEREEELYNYLKNLESQIEENKAQKFKKDNFEIIPIMFDRHLYKPVFYHNVDKVLLHISPFSLQESEYKFMHDLEIFYQQKKDILNGKEIYLLRNMSRGHGLGFFEAGNFYPDFILWVIDKKKQYINFIDPKGIIEIPYNDPKVQFYKDIKEIERELDNVNVILNSFILSISKYSDLRVDKWKSFSQEEIEEFNVLFMEEDYESLYIQKMIAKILPDYPLPRIYKKNTQGEMKFDEKANMAT
;
A
#
# COMPACT_ATOMS: atom_id res chain seq x y z
N TYR A 1 2.63 24.93 -16.55
CA TYR A 1 1.87 23.66 -16.68
C TYR A 1 2.76 22.66 -17.37
N ILE A 2 2.93 21.47 -16.79
CA ILE A 2 3.72 20.38 -17.37
C ILE A 2 2.76 19.19 -17.55
N LYS A 3 2.81 18.54 -18.71
CA LYS A 3 2.12 17.29 -18.98
C LYS A 3 3.16 16.19 -19.02
N LEU A 4 2.96 15.11 -18.27
CA LEU A 4 3.78 13.91 -18.36
C LEU A 4 2.90 12.77 -18.85
N LYS A 5 3.30 12.05 -19.90
CA LYS A 5 2.58 10.87 -20.37
C LYS A 5 2.93 9.66 -19.50
N ASP A 6 1.96 8.77 -19.26
CA ASP A 6 2.24 7.46 -18.64
C ASP A 6 3.06 6.59 -19.61
N TYR A 7 3.99 5.81 -19.08
CA TYR A 7 4.83 4.91 -19.85
C TYR A 7 4.22 3.50 -19.87
N LYS A 8 3.47 3.18 -20.93
CA LYS A 8 2.97 1.82 -21.19
C LYS A 8 2.91 1.45 -22.67
N LYS A 9 3.12 0.16 -22.96
CA LYS A 9 2.86 -0.47 -24.27
C LYS A 9 1.34 -0.46 -24.51
N LYS A 10 0.88 0.27 -25.54
CA LYS A 10 -0.55 0.51 -25.85
C LYS A 10 -1.40 -0.77 -25.79
N THR A 11 -2.48 -0.76 -25.01
CA THR A 11 -3.58 -1.74 -25.09
C THR A 11 -4.92 -1.01 -25.19
N LYS A 12 -5.92 -1.67 -25.78
CA LYS A 12 -7.08 -1.04 -26.44
C LYS A 12 -8.28 -0.73 -25.52
N ASP A 13 -8.17 -0.97 -24.21
CA ASP A 13 -9.27 -0.77 -23.26
C ASP A 13 -8.72 -0.09 -21.98
N GLU A 14 -9.14 1.13 -21.71
CA GLU A 14 -8.46 2.07 -20.79
C GLU A 14 -9.38 2.50 -19.63
N GLY A 15 -9.72 1.55 -18.74
CA GLY A 15 -10.49 1.79 -17.51
C GLY A 15 -9.78 2.67 -16.47
N ASN A 16 -9.50 2.14 -15.26
CA ASN A 16 -8.87 2.87 -14.14
C ASN A 16 -7.38 3.26 -14.34
N LEU A 17 -6.90 3.39 -15.58
CA LEU A 17 -5.50 3.64 -15.91
C LEU A 17 -5.23 5.14 -16.08
N ILE A 18 -4.16 5.63 -15.46
CA ILE A 18 -3.70 7.02 -15.61
C ILE A 18 -3.07 7.18 -17.00
N LYS A 19 -3.58 8.12 -17.81
CA LYS A 19 -3.04 8.40 -19.16
C LYS A 19 -2.00 9.50 -19.17
N GLU A 20 -2.22 10.53 -18.35
CA GLU A 20 -1.35 11.70 -18.26
C GLU A 20 -1.38 12.27 -16.83
N TYR A 21 -0.24 12.81 -16.39
CA TYR A 21 -0.16 13.69 -15.24
C TYR A 21 -0.23 15.14 -15.66
N LYS A 22 -1.08 15.92 -14.98
CA LYS A 22 -1.12 17.38 -15.09
C LYS A 22 -0.47 18.00 -13.86
N ILE A 23 0.69 18.62 -14.06
CA ILE A 23 1.47 19.24 -12.99
C ILE A 23 1.40 20.76 -13.12
N ARG A 24 1.00 21.42 -12.04
CA ARG A 24 1.04 22.88 -11.88
C ARG A 24 2.05 23.20 -10.79
N VAL A 25 2.99 24.08 -11.12
CA VAL A 25 4.02 24.58 -10.22
C VAL A 25 3.96 26.10 -10.21
N LYS A 26 4.16 26.71 -9.05
CA LYS A 26 4.25 28.17 -8.93
C LYS A 26 5.50 28.68 -9.63
N GLU A 27 5.35 29.72 -10.44
CA GLU A 27 6.36 30.24 -11.39
C GLU A 27 7.70 30.65 -10.75
N ARG A 28 7.75 30.89 -9.44
CA ARG A 28 8.96 31.36 -8.74
C ARG A 28 9.90 30.25 -8.25
N GLU A 29 9.56 28.98 -8.43
CA GLU A 29 10.42 27.85 -8.03
C GLU A 29 11.18 27.27 -9.24
N GLU A 30 12.23 27.96 -9.69
CA GLU A 30 12.98 27.59 -10.90
C GLU A 30 13.62 26.20 -10.84
N GLU A 31 14.21 25.83 -9.70
CA GLU A 31 14.82 24.50 -9.51
C GLU A 31 13.79 23.38 -9.65
N LEU A 32 12.61 23.55 -9.03
CA LEU A 32 11.52 22.60 -9.10
C LEU A 32 10.96 22.51 -10.53
N TYR A 33 10.81 23.66 -11.20
CA TYR A 33 10.38 23.70 -12.59
C TYR A 33 11.36 22.95 -13.51
N ASN A 34 12.66 23.18 -13.35
CA ASN A 34 13.70 22.50 -14.14
C ASN A 34 13.73 21.00 -13.86
N TYR A 35 13.60 20.58 -12.60
CA TYR A 35 13.45 19.17 -12.24
C TYR A 35 12.25 18.53 -12.96
N LEU A 36 11.06 19.13 -12.84
CA LEU A 36 9.83 18.60 -13.45
C LEU A 36 9.89 18.59 -14.98
N LYS A 37 10.60 19.54 -15.60
CA LYS A 37 10.80 19.60 -17.06
C LYS A 37 11.67 18.44 -17.55
N ASN A 38 12.67 18.04 -16.78
CA ASN A 38 13.57 16.94 -17.12
C ASN A 38 13.02 15.57 -16.69
N LEU A 39 12.03 15.55 -15.79
CA LEU A 39 11.49 14.35 -15.21
C LEU A 39 10.90 13.38 -16.25
N GLU A 40 10.27 13.89 -17.33
CA GLU A 40 9.74 13.03 -18.41
C GLU A 40 10.84 12.15 -19.03
N SER A 41 11.95 12.77 -19.44
CA SER A 41 13.11 12.05 -19.98
C SER A 41 13.71 11.08 -18.97
N GLN A 42 13.77 11.46 -17.70
CA GLN A 42 14.28 10.57 -16.66
C GLN A 42 13.37 9.35 -16.44
N ILE A 43 12.04 9.53 -16.52
CA ILE A 43 11.08 8.42 -16.46
C ILE A 43 11.28 7.48 -17.64
N GLU A 44 11.38 8.01 -18.87
CA GLU A 44 11.59 7.22 -20.08
C GLU A 44 12.90 6.41 -20.04
N GLU A 45 13.95 6.97 -19.44
CA GLU A 45 15.25 6.30 -19.25
C GLU A 45 15.29 5.38 -18.03
N ASN A 46 14.20 5.28 -17.25
CA ASN A 46 14.15 4.58 -15.97
C ASN A 46 15.23 5.06 -14.97
N LYS A 47 15.51 6.36 -14.98
CA LYS A 47 16.48 7.07 -14.12
C LYS A 47 15.83 8.19 -13.30
N ALA A 48 14.49 8.20 -13.18
CA ALA A 48 13.78 9.19 -12.39
C ALA A 48 14.28 9.18 -10.95
N GLN A 49 14.75 10.34 -10.48
CA GLN A 49 15.25 10.51 -9.11
C GLN A 49 14.29 11.38 -8.31
N LYS A 50 14.32 11.24 -6.99
CA LYS A 50 13.58 12.17 -6.12
C LYS A 50 14.18 13.56 -6.19
N PHE A 51 13.31 14.57 -6.11
CA PHE A 51 13.71 15.96 -5.86
C PHE A 51 13.58 16.25 -4.37
N LYS A 52 14.59 16.87 -3.77
CA LYS A 52 14.55 17.31 -2.37
C LYS A 52 15.10 18.72 -2.26
N LYS A 53 14.35 19.61 -1.61
CA LYS A 53 14.75 20.99 -1.31
C LYS A 53 14.18 21.37 0.05
N ASP A 54 15.05 21.88 0.92
CA ASP A 54 14.70 22.23 2.31
C ASP A 54 13.94 21.08 3.01
N ASN A 55 12.69 21.33 3.39
CA ASN A 55 11.83 20.41 4.12
C ASN A 55 10.85 19.63 3.22
N PHE A 56 10.93 19.80 1.90
CA PHE A 56 10.04 19.08 0.98
C PHE A 56 10.78 18.19 -0.02
N GLU A 57 10.08 17.16 -0.47
CA GLU A 57 10.54 16.26 -1.51
C GLU A 57 9.39 15.82 -2.44
N ILE A 58 9.76 15.40 -3.64
CA ILE A 58 8.89 14.80 -4.65
C ILE A 58 9.54 13.50 -5.07
N ILE A 59 8.80 12.41 -4.97
CA ILE A 59 9.30 11.07 -5.24
C ILE A 59 8.48 10.46 -6.39
N PRO A 60 9.10 10.28 -7.59
CA PRO A 60 8.53 9.46 -8.65
C PRO A 60 8.82 7.99 -8.35
N ILE A 61 7.80 7.24 -7.90
CA ILE A 61 7.96 5.84 -7.53
C ILE A 61 7.85 4.98 -8.79
N MET A 62 8.94 4.31 -9.14
CA MET A 62 9.08 3.47 -10.33
C MET A 62 8.90 1.98 -10.01
N PHE A 63 7.99 1.65 -9.10
CA PHE A 63 7.83 0.27 -8.62
C PHE A 63 7.40 -0.67 -9.73
N ASP A 64 8.22 -1.67 -10.05
CA ASP A 64 8.09 -2.39 -11.31
C ASP A 64 6.80 -3.21 -11.48
N ARG A 65 6.23 -3.60 -10.34
CA ARG A 65 5.00 -4.38 -10.23
C ARG A 65 3.75 -3.51 -10.22
N HIS A 66 3.89 -2.20 -10.21
CA HIS A 66 2.75 -1.30 -10.29
C HIS A 66 2.25 -1.14 -11.74
N LEU A 67 0.92 -1.09 -11.94
CA LEU A 67 0.33 -1.02 -13.28
C LEU A 67 0.53 0.32 -14.00
N TYR A 68 0.99 1.39 -13.37
CA TYR A 68 1.36 2.63 -14.07
C TYR A 68 2.55 3.25 -13.37
N LYS A 69 3.45 3.91 -14.11
CA LYS A 69 4.67 4.46 -13.52
C LYS A 69 5.02 5.79 -14.17
N PRO A 70 5.44 6.78 -13.37
CA PRO A 70 5.61 6.73 -11.92
C PRO A 70 4.28 6.84 -11.16
N VAL A 71 4.28 6.47 -9.88
CA VAL A 71 3.30 6.98 -8.91
C VAL A 71 3.97 8.07 -8.07
N PHE A 72 3.32 9.22 -7.91
CA PHE A 72 3.93 10.35 -7.20
C PHE A 72 3.62 10.35 -5.72
N TYR A 73 4.62 10.60 -4.89
CA TYR A 73 4.47 11.12 -3.53
C TYR A 73 5.11 12.51 -3.45
N HIS A 74 4.53 13.41 -2.65
CA HIS A 74 5.20 14.65 -2.23
C HIS A 74 4.60 15.20 -0.94
N ASN A 75 5.41 15.92 -0.18
CA ASN A 75 4.99 16.72 0.97
C ASN A 75 5.06 18.24 0.68
N VAL A 76 5.15 18.63 -0.61
CA VAL A 76 5.12 20.02 -1.05
C VAL A 76 3.77 20.67 -0.76
N ASP A 77 3.78 21.92 -0.30
CA ASP A 77 2.57 22.73 -0.10
C ASP A 77 1.73 22.80 -1.39
N LYS A 78 0.42 22.60 -1.25
CA LYS A 78 -0.55 22.60 -2.37
C LYS A 78 -0.60 23.92 -3.15
N VAL A 79 -0.18 25.03 -2.53
CA VAL A 79 -0.05 26.34 -3.18
C VAL A 79 1.16 26.39 -4.12
N LEU A 80 2.20 25.59 -3.87
CA LEU A 80 3.42 25.53 -4.67
C LEU A 80 3.34 24.47 -5.77
N LEU A 81 2.72 23.31 -5.49
CA LEU A 81 2.66 22.18 -6.39
C LEU A 81 1.29 21.50 -6.36
N HIS A 82 0.74 21.24 -7.55
CA HIS A 82 -0.45 20.43 -7.72
C HIS A 82 -0.24 19.39 -8.83
N ILE A 83 -0.38 18.11 -8.49
CA ILE A 83 -0.29 16.98 -9.41
C ILE A 83 -1.66 16.31 -9.52
N SER A 84 -2.10 16.03 -10.75
CA SER A 84 -3.33 15.28 -11.04
C SER A 84 -3.04 14.12 -12.00
N PRO A 85 -3.50 12.88 -11.72
CA PRO A 85 -4.23 12.44 -10.53
C PRO A 85 -3.46 12.68 -9.22
N PHE A 86 -4.18 12.71 -8.10
CA PHE A 86 -3.59 13.07 -6.79
C PHE A 86 -2.38 12.20 -6.48
N SER A 87 -1.38 12.79 -5.83
CA SER A 87 -0.25 12.05 -5.29
C SER A 87 -0.67 11.13 -4.14
N LEU A 88 0.20 10.22 -3.75
CA LEU A 88 0.07 9.42 -2.55
C LEU A 88 0.13 10.29 -1.31
N GLN A 89 -0.65 9.92 -0.30
CA GLN A 89 -0.46 10.35 1.08
C GLN A 89 0.71 9.59 1.71
N GLU A 90 1.14 10.03 2.89
CA GLU A 90 2.30 9.47 3.59
C GLU A 90 2.13 7.97 3.90
N SER A 91 0.95 7.56 4.35
CA SER A 91 0.65 6.15 4.63
C SER A 91 0.63 5.28 3.38
N GLU A 92 0.02 5.78 2.29
CA GLU A 92 0.02 5.10 0.99
C GLU A 92 1.44 4.96 0.43
N TYR A 93 2.26 6.02 0.53
CA TYR A 93 3.67 6.01 0.16
C TYR A 93 4.45 4.98 0.97
N LYS A 94 4.30 4.99 2.30
CA LYS A 94 4.97 4.04 3.19
C LYS A 94 4.64 2.60 2.83
N PHE A 95 3.36 2.29 2.59
CA PHE A 95 2.95 0.95 2.15
C PHE A 95 3.63 0.55 0.84
N MET A 96 3.60 1.41 -0.18
CA MET A 96 4.23 1.11 -1.47
C MET A 96 5.74 0.90 -1.34
N HIS A 97 6.41 1.75 -0.55
CA HIS A 97 7.85 1.67 -0.32
C HIS A 97 8.24 0.40 0.44
N ASP A 98 7.54 0.07 1.51
CA ASP A 98 7.79 -1.14 2.30
C ASP A 98 7.53 -2.42 1.48
N LEU A 99 6.49 -2.42 0.64
CA LEU A 99 6.22 -3.53 -0.28
C LEU A 99 7.31 -3.68 -1.34
N GLU A 100 7.85 -2.58 -1.86
CA GLU A 100 8.98 -2.60 -2.79
C GLU A 100 10.24 -3.18 -2.13
N ILE A 101 10.56 -2.75 -0.91
CA ILE A 101 11.67 -3.30 -0.12
C ILE A 101 11.48 -4.80 0.09
N PHE A 102 10.30 -5.21 0.55
CA PHE A 102 9.97 -6.62 0.75
C PHE A 102 10.17 -7.44 -0.53
N TYR A 103 9.67 -6.93 -1.66
CA TYR A 103 9.80 -7.59 -2.96
C TYR A 103 11.28 -7.75 -3.39
N GLN A 104 12.11 -6.75 -3.12
CA GLN A 104 13.54 -6.79 -3.43
C GLN A 104 14.31 -7.78 -2.54
N GLN A 105 13.94 -7.89 -1.26
CA GLN A 105 14.61 -8.73 -0.27
C GLN A 105 14.19 -10.21 -0.32
N LYS A 106 12.92 -10.50 -0.63
CA LYS A 106 12.35 -11.86 -0.55
C LYS A 106 12.09 -12.50 -1.92
N LYS A 107 12.88 -12.12 -2.95
CA LYS A 107 12.73 -12.59 -4.35
C LYS A 107 12.60 -14.10 -4.48
N ASP A 108 13.35 -14.86 -3.68
CA ASP A 108 13.36 -16.32 -3.75
C ASP A 108 12.01 -16.94 -3.35
N ILE A 109 11.35 -16.37 -2.34
CA ILE A 109 10.05 -16.86 -1.85
C ILE A 109 8.93 -16.45 -2.83
N LEU A 110 9.11 -15.32 -3.51
CA LEU A 110 8.20 -14.83 -4.54
C LEU A 110 8.49 -15.44 -5.92
N ASN A 111 9.45 -16.34 -6.03
CA ASN A 111 9.79 -16.98 -7.29
C ASN A 111 8.61 -17.81 -7.82
N GLY A 112 8.35 -17.69 -9.12
CA GLY A 112 7.20 -18.32 -9.78
C GLY A 112 5.84 -17.68 -9.47
N LYS A 113 5.80 -16.59 -8.69
CA LYS A 113 4.58 -15.81 -8.44
C LYS A 113 4.61 -14.50 -9.22
N GLU A 114 3.46 -14.13 -9.77
CA GLU A 114 3.28 -12.82 -10.39
C GLU A 114 2.59 -11.90 -9.39
N ILE A 115 3.14 -10.70 -9.20
CA ILE A 115 2.62 -9.73 -8.25
C ILE A 115 2.37 -8.44 -8.99
N TYR A 116 1.18 -7.90 -8.83
CA TYR A 116 0.75 -6.64 -9.41
C TYR A 116 0.13 -5.77 -8.33
N LEU A 117 0.63 -4.54 -8.20
CA LEU A 117 0.01 -3.53 -7.35
C LEU A 117 -0.77 -2.56 -8.23
N LEU A 118 -2.00 -2.27 -7.83
CA LEU A 118 -2.84 -1.27 -8.44
C LEU A 118 -3.27 -0.30 -7.36
N ARG A 119 -3.02 1.00 -7.57
CA ARG A 119 -3.75 2.01 -6.81
C ARG A 119 -5.18 2.09 -7.30
N ASN A 120 -6.12 2.07 -6.37
CA ASN A 120 -7.53 2.25 -6.64
C ASN A 120 -7.88 3.73 -6.57
N MET A 121 -8.19 4.35 -7.71
CA MET A 121 -8.60 5.77 -7.70
C MET A 121 -10.02 5.89 -7.11
N SER A 122 -10.13 6.34 -5.87
CA SER A 122 -11.42 6.40 -5.16
C SER A 122 -12.44 7.36 -5.79
N ARG A 123 -13.73 7.06 -5.54
CA ARG A 123 -14.97 7.77 -5.90
C ARG A 123 -15.20 8.07 -7.39
N GLY A 124 -16.15 7.33 -7.97
CA GLY A 124 -16.70 7.55 -9.32
C GLY A 124 -16.05 6.73 -10.43
N HIS A 125 -14.83 6.23 -10.21
CA HIS A 125 -14.07 5.43 -11.20
C HIS A 125 -13.48 4.13 -10.62
N GLY A 126 -13.03 4.13 -9.36
CA GLY A 126 -12.45 2.96 -8.68
C GLY A 126 -13.45 1.91 -8.17
N LEU A 127 -12.93 0.78 -7.72
CA LEU A 127 -13.71 -0.28 -7.07
C LEU A 127 -14.08 0.14 -5.64
N GLY A 128 -15.32 -0.11 -5.25
CA GLY A 128 -15.80 0.11 -3.89
C GLY A 128 -16.89 -0.86 -3.52
N PHE A 129 -17.05 -1.08 -2.21
CA PHE A 129 -18.02 -2.02 -1.65
C PHE A 129 -19.07 -1.23 -0.87
N PHE A 130 -20.20 -0.96 -1.53
CA PHE A 130 -21.27 -0.12 -0.97
C PHE A 130 -21.90 -0.75 0.28
N GLU A 131 -22.12 -2.07 0.25
CA GLU A 131 -22.73 -2.83 1.35
C GLU A 131 -21.81 -2.91 2.59
N ALA A 132 -20.51 -2.67 2.43
CA ALA A 132 -19.50 -2.67 3.49
C ALA A 132 -19.24 -1.27 4.08
N GLY A 133 -20.29 -0.49 4.33
CA GLY A 133 -20.15 0.86 4.90
C GLY A 133 -19.33 1.82 4.04
N ASN A 134 -19.44 1.70 2.70
CA ASN A 134 -18.66 2.47 1.74
C ASN A 134 -17.14 2.24 1.89
N PHE A 135 -16.71 0.98 1.95
CA PHE A 135 -15.29 0.62 1.94
C PHE A 135 -14.71 0.84 0.53
N TYR A 136 -13.70 1.72 0.46
CA TYR A 136 -12.95 2.01 -0.76
C TYR A 136 -11.46 1.82 -0.43
N PRO A 137 -10.88 0.65 -0.75
CA PRO A 137 -9.46 0.40 -0.49
C PRO A 137 -8.60 1.34 -1.35
N ASP A 138 -7.45 1.76 -0.85
CA ASP A 138 -6.51 2.59 -1.62
C ASP A 138 -5.73 1.75 -2.64
N PHE A 139 -5.55 0.45 -2.37
CA PHE A 139 -4.81 -0.46 -3.23
C PHE A 139 -5.49 -1.81 -3.46
N ILE A 140 -5.18 -2.40 -4.60
CA ILE A 140 -5.46 -3.79 -4.95
C ILE A 140 -4.11 -4.46 -5.23
N LEU A 141 -3.72 -5.41 -4.39
CA LEU A 141 -2.57 -6.26 -4.60
C LEU A 141 -3.05 -7.59 -5.18
N TRP A 142 -2.70 -7.86 -6.43
CA TRP A 142 -3.02 -9.10 -7.13
C TRP A 142 -1.80 -10.01 -7.17
N VAL A 143 -1.92 -11.18 -6.57
CA VAL A 143 -0.88 -12.21 -6.55
C VAL A 143 -1.38 -13.43 -7.30
N ILE A 144 -0.61 -13.90 -8.28
CA ILE A 144 -0.88 -15.11 -9.04
C ILE A 144 0.14 -16.16 -8.64
N ASP A 145 -0.32 -17.30 -8.15
CA ASP A 145 0.50 -18.47 -7.84
C ASP A 145 -0.07 -19.70 -8.56
N LYS A 146 0.58 -20.09 -9.65
CA LYS A 146 0.11 -21.18 -10.54
C LYS A 146 -1.31 -20.92 -11.05
N LYS A 147 -2.31 -21.63 -10.50
CA LYS A 147 -3.72 -21.47 -10.86
C LYS A 147 -4.47 -20.55 -9.90
N LYS A 148 -3.91 -20.25 -8.73
CA LYS A 148 -4.54 -19.45 -7.68
C LYS A 148 -4.29 -17.97 -7.92
N GLN A 149 -5.33 -17.17 -7.70
CA GLN A 149 -5.31 -15.72 -7.77
C GLN A 149 -5.77 -15.18 -6.41
N TYR A 150 -4.93 -14.36 -5.80
CA TYR A 150 -5.22 -13.68 -4.56
C TYR A 150 -5.42 -12.20 -4.87
N ILE A 151 -6.64 -11.70 -4.69
CA ILE A 151 -6.99 -10.29 -4.90
C ILE A 151 -7.17 -9.68 -3.52
N ASN A 152 -6.24 -8.80 -3.15
CA ASN A 152 -6.14 -8.27 -1.80
C ASN A 152 -6.42 -6.77 -1.81
N PHE A 153 -7.48 -6.37 -1.14
CA PHE A 153 -7.91 -4.98 -0.98
C PHE A 153 -7.26 -4.39 0.27
N ILE A 154 -6.53 -3.29 0.11
CA ILE A 154 -5.64 -2.76 1.16
C ILE A 154 -5.95 -1.28 1.39
N ASP A 155 -6.18 -0.91 2.64
CA ASP A 155 -6.51 0.46 3.07
C ASP A 155 -5.59 0.91 4.22
N PRO A 156 -4.50 1.66 3.95
CA PRO A 156 -3.71 2.34 4.98
C PRO A 156 -4.52 3.44 5.69
N LYS A 157 -4.89 3.21 6.97
CA LYS A 157 -5.87 4.06 7.66
C LYS A 157 -5.61 4.22 9.16
N GLY A 158 -5.99 5.36 9.71
CA GLY A 158 -6.06 5.58 11.16
C GLY A 158 -7.33 4.99 11.73
N ILE A 159 -7.21 4.20 12.80
CA ILE A 159 -8.33 3.41 13.35
C ILE A 159 -8.70 3.76 14.79
N ILE A 160 -8.12 4.83 15.37
CA ILE A 160 -8.45 5.30 16.73
C ILE A 160 -9.95 5.53 16.88
N GLU A 161 -10.59 6.16 15.89
CA GLU A 161 -12.02 6.46 15.92
C GLU A 161 -12.91 5.36 15.32
N ILE A 162 -12.32 4.27 14.82
CA ILE A 162 -13.04 3.21 14.13
C ILE A 162 -13.20 2.03 15.10
N PRO A 163 -14.43 1.66 15.50
CA PRO A 163 -14.63 0.54 16.42
C PRO A 163 -14.40 -0.80 15.73
N TYR A 164 -14.12 -1.83 16.53
CA TYR A 164 -13.90 -3.20 16.01
C TYR A 164 -15.09 -3.74 15.21
N ASN A 165 -16.32 -3.31 15.51
CA ASN A 165 -17.54 -3.72 14.83
C ASN A 165 -17.94 -2.80 13.66
N ASP A 166 -17.08 -1.84 13.27
CA ASP A 166 -17.30 -1.02 12.08
C ASP A 166 -17.37 -1.91 10.81
N PRO A 167 -18.28 -1.64 9.87
CA PRO A 167 -18.39 -2.41 8.63
C PRO A 167 -17.07 -2.52 7.85
N LYS A 168 -16.23 -1.47 7.87
CA LYS A 168 -14.92 -1.51 7.20
C LYS A 168 -13.96 -2.48 7.87
N VAL A 169 -14.00 -2.55 9.19
CA VAL A 169 -13.21 -3.52 9.96
C VAL A 169 -13.76 -4.92 9.76
N GLN A 170 -15.08 -5.11 9.73
CA GLN A 170 -15.68 -6.44 9.54
C GLN A 170 -15.60 -6.94 8.09
N PHE A 171 -15.27 -6.07 7.13
CA PHE A 171 -15.27 -6.40 5.71
C PHE A 171 -14.37 -7.59 5.31
N TYR A 172 -13.34 -7.93 6.10
CA TYR A 172 -12.56 -9.15 5.86
C TYR A 172 -13.39 -10.45 5.95
N LYS A 173 -14.53 -10.43 6.65
CA LYS A 173 -15.50 -11.52 6.69
C LYS A 173 -16.46 -11.43 5.51
N ASP A 174 -17.06 -10.25 5.31
CA ASP A 174 -18.08 -10.03 4.27
C ASP A 174 -17.52 -10.30 2.88
N ILE A 175 -16.25 -9.97 2.62
CA ILE A 175 -15.61 -10.26 1.33
C ILE A 175 -15.54 -11.76 1.01
N LYS A 176 -15.62 -12.63 2.02
CA LYS A 176 -15.70 -14.09 1.82
C LYS A 176 -17.07 -14.55 1.34
N GLU A 177 -18.13 -13.77 1.54
CA GLU A 177 -19.42 -14.00 0.89
C GLU A 177 -19.29 -13.73 -0.60
N ILE A 178 -18.70 -12.59 -0.97
CA ILE A 178 -18.40 -12.24 -2.37
C ILE A 178 -17.51 -13.31 -3.02
N GLU A 179 -16.47 -13.79 -2.33
CA GLU A 179 -15.61 -14.86 -2.82
C GLU A 179 -16.39 -16.14 -3.12
N ARG A 180 -17.36 -16.51 -2.28
CA ARG A 180 -18.22 -17.68 -2.51
C ARG A 180 -19.18 -17.47 -3.69
N GLU A 181 -19.75 -16.29 -3.83
CA GLU A 181 -20.65 -15.95 -4.93
C GLU A 181 -19.97 -15.94 -6.30
N LEU A 182 -18.66 -15.64 -6.34
CA LEU A 182 -17.87 -15.76 -7.57
C LEU A 182 -17.77 -17.20 -8.10
N ASP A 183 -18.05 -18.21 -7.25
CA ASP A 183 -17.99 -19.65 -7.54
C ASP A 183 -16.72 -20.08 -8.30
N ASN A 184 -15.60 -19.43 -7.96
CA ASN A 184 -14.31 -19.70 -8.58
C ASN A 184 -13.31 -20.10 -7.50
N VAL A 185 -13.13 -21.40 -7.33
CA VAL A 185 -12.19 -21.99 -6.35
C VAL A 185 -10.74 -21.52 -6.52
N ASN A 186 -10.40 -20.91 -7.67
CA ASN A 186 -9.07 -20.39 -7.93
C ASN A 186 -8.90 -18.92 -7.51
N VAL A 187 -9.98 -18.22 -7.16
CA VAL A 187 -9.94 -16.82 -6.73
C VAL A 187 -10.14 -16.74 -5.22
N ILE A 188 -9.25 -16.02 -4.56
CA ILE A 188 -9.29 -15.76 -3.12
C ILE A 188 -9.29 -14.24 -2.95
N LEU A 189 -10.28 -13.72 -2.24
CA LEU A 189 -10.46 -12.30 -1.98
C LEU A 189 -10.11 -12.01 -0.52
N ASN A 190 -9.20 -11.06 -0.29
CA ASN A 190 -8.85 -10.64 1.07
C ASN A 190 -9.02 -9.13 1.21
N SER A 191 -9.28 -8.68 2.44
CA SER A 191 -9.31 -7.28 2.82
C SER A 191 -8.38 -7.07 4.00
N PHE A 192 -7.59 -6.00 3.96
CA PHE A 192 -6.68 -5.59 5.02
C PHE A 192 -6.80 -4.10 5.30
N ILE A 193 -6.82 -3.75 6.58
CA ILE A 193 -6.57 -2.38 7.04
C ILE A 193 -5.14 -2.34 7.55
N LEU A 194 -4.34 -1.42 7.00
CA LEU A 194 -2.99 -1.17 7.50
C LEU A 194 -3.05 0.04 8.45
N SER A 195 -3.05 -0.25 9.75
CA SER A 195 -3.21 0.76 10.79
C SER A 195 -1.99 1.66 10.87
N ILE A 196 -2.18 2.94 10.59
CA ILE A 196 -1.17 3.99 10.89
C ILE A 196 -1.17 4.35 12.38
N SER A 197 -2.24 4.02 13.10
CA SER A 197 -2.34 4.20 14.56
C SER A 197 -1.58 3.10 15.26
N LYS A 198 -0.81 3.44 16.30
CA LYS A 198 -0.08 2.44 17.09
C LYS A 198 -1.04 1.66 17.97
N TYR A 199 -0.71 0.40 18.25
CA TYR A 199 -1.52 -0.41 19.16
C TYR A 199 -1.64 0.24 20.55
N SER A 200 -0.57 0.88 21.06
CA SER A 200 -0.59 1.62 22.33
C SER A 200 -1.68 2.67 22.41
N ASP A 201 -1.99 3.32 21.29
CA ASP A 201 -2.93 4.44 21.22
C ASP A 201 -4.39 3.93 21.22
N LEU A 202 -4.60 2.65 20.88
CA LEU A 202 -5.92 2.02 20.85
C LEU A 202 -6.36 1.46 22.21
N ARG A 203 -5.43 1.32 23.16
CA ARG A 203 -5.64 0.66 24.46
C ARG A 203 -6.59 1.37 25.42
N VAL A 204 -6.95 2.62 25.13
CA VAL A 204 -7.84 3.43 25.97
C VAL A 204 -9.30 3.41 25.52
N ASP A 205 -9.61 2.85 24.35
CA ASP A 205 -10.92 3.05 23.73
C ASP A 205 -11.51 1.78 23.07
N LYS A 206 -12.10 1.91 21.88
CA LYS A 206 -12.94 0.93 21.15
C LYS A 206 -12.28 -0.45 20.93
N TRP A 207 -10.98 -0.56 21.16
CA TRP A 207 -10.16 -1.76 21.00
C TRP A 207 -9.56 -2.30 22.31
N LYS A 208 -9.84 -1.67 23.46
CA LYS A 208 -9.20 -1.96 24.76
C LYS A 208 -9.28 -3.42 25.23
N SER A 209 -10.27 -4.15 24.73
CA SER A 209 -10.53 -5.55 25.09
C SER A 209 -9.73 -6.55 24.24
N PHE A 210 -8.98 -6.08 23.25
CA PHE A 210 -8.23 -6.94 22.32
C PHE A 210 -6.72 -6.77 22.48
N SER A 211 -5.98 -7.88 22.46
CA SER A 211 -4.54 -7.88 22.25
C SER A 211 -4.21 -7.41 20.84
N GLN A 212 -2.93 -7.09 20.57
CA GLN A 212 -2.51 -6.74 19.22
C GLN A 212 -2.74 -7.91 18.26
N GLU A 213 -2.44 -9.12 18.70
CA GLU A 213 -2.61 -10.36 17.95
C GLU A 213 -4.09 -10.61 17.64
N GLU A 214 -4.98 -10.39 18.61
CA GLU A 214 -6.42 -10.50 18.38
C GLU A 214 -6.91 -9.48 17.35
N ILE A 215 -6.37 -8.26 17.34
CA ILE A 215 -6.68 -7.24 16.32
C ILE A 215 -6.19 -7.67 14.93
N GLU A 216 -5.01 -8.29 14.86
CA GLU A 216 -4.44 -8.79 13.60
C GLU A 216 -5.27 -9.94 12.99
N GLU A 217 -6.07 -10.66 13.79
CA GLU A 217 -7.06 -11.63 13.30
C GLU A 217 -8.26 -11.00 12.60
N PHE A 218 -8.50 -9.69 12.78
CA PHE A 218 -9.45 -8.92 11.95
C PHE A 218 -8.83 -8.45 10.63
N ASN A 219 -7.65 -8.93 10.25
CA ASN A 219 -6.83 -8.42 9.14
C ASN A 219 -6.49 -6.92 9.29
N VAL A 220 -6.39 -6.45 10.53
CA VAL A 220 -5.92 -5.10 10.87
C VAL A 220 -4.45 -5.20 11.29
N LEU A 221 -3.53 -4.77 10.43
CA LEU A 221 -2.08 -4.92 10.65
C LEU A 221 -1.45 -3.56 10.93
N PHE A 222 -0.54 -3.48 11.90
CA PHE A 222 0.04 -2.22 12.35
C PHE A 222 1.27 -1.82 11.52
N MET A 223 1.26 -0.61 10.96
CA MET A 223 2.36 -0.07 10.13
C MET A 223 3.52 0.52 10.95
N GLU A 224 3.52 0.34 12.28
CA GLU A 224 4.58 0.84 13.16
C GLU A 224 5.96 0.36 12.65
N GLU A 225 7.01 1.15 12.92
CA GLU A 225 8.36 0.92 12.40
C GLU A 225 8.97 -0.36 12.97
N ASP A 226 8.59 -1.47 12.37
CA ASP A 226 9.07 -2.79 12.69
C ASP A 226 10.17 -3.19 11.72
N TYR A 227 11.15 -3.93 12.25
CA TYR A 227 12.26 -4.50 11.51
C TYR A 227 11.80 -5.22 10.22
N GLU A 228 12.47 -4.96 9.10
CA GLU A 228 12.22 -5.62 7.79
C GLU A 228 10.75 -5.58 7.30
N SER A 229 10.03 -4.48 7.53
CA SER A 229 8.64 -4.33 7.07
C SER A 229 7.73 -5.46 7.57
N LEU A 230 7.82 -5.79 8.87
CA LEU A 230 7.14 -6.93 9.50
C LEU A 230 5.65 -7.05 9.14
N TYR A 231 4.91 -5.94 9.12
CA TYR A 231 3.49 -5.95 8.77
C TYR A 231 3.22 -6.41 7.33
N ILE A 232 4.12 -6.10 6.38
CA ILE A 232 4.07 -6.65 5.02
C ILE A 232 4.29 -8.15 5.07
N GLN A 233 5.24 -8.64 5.87
CA GLN A 233 5.49 -10.07 6.00
C GLN A 233 4.27 -10.80 6.60
N LYS A 234 3.64 -10.23 7.64
CA LYS A 234 2.39 -10.76 8.22
C LYS A 234 1.26 -10.78 7.20
N MET A 235 1.10 -9.70 6.43
CA MET A 235 0.11 -9.63 5.35
C MET A 235 0.36 -10.73 4.32
N ILE A 236 1.59 -10.89 3.84
CA ILE A 236 1.94 -11.91 2.85
C ILE A 236 1.76 -13.32 3.41
N ALA A 237 2.04 -13.55 4.69
CA ALA A 237 1.75 -14.83 5.37
C ALA A 237 0.25 -15.15 5.41
N LYS A 238 -0.61 -14.14 5.63
CA LYS A 238 -2.07 -14.30 5.58
C LYS A 238 -2.58 -14.49 4.14
N ILE A 239 -1.86 -14.02 3.12
CA ILE A 239 -2.23 -14.17 1.70
C ILE A 239 -1.78 -15.53 1.16
N LEU A 240 -0.54 -15.92 1.42
CA LEU A 240 0.11 -17.08 0.82
C LEU A 240 0.28 -18.18 1.88
N PRO A 241 -0.41 -19.33 1.77
CA PRO A 241 -0.35 -20.38 2.79
C PRO A 241 1.04 -21.02 2.94
N ASP A 242 1.86 -20.98 1.89
CA ASP A 242 3.22 -21.52 1.90
C ASP A 242 4.27 -20.50 2.41
N TYR A 243 3.86 -19.26 2.71
CA TYR A 243 4.78 -18.24 3.24
C TYR A 243 4.94 -18.43 4.76
N PRO A 244 6.18 -18.63 5.26
CA PRO A 244 6.39 -18.85 6.68
C PRO A 244 6.03 -17.60 7.47
N LEU A 245 5.42 -17.77 8.64
CA LEU A 245 5.17 -16.65 9.55
C LEU A 245 6.50 -15.95 9.90
N PRO A 246 6.52 -14.61 9.87
CA PRO A 246 7.75 -13.88 10.10
C PRO A 246 8.23 -14.10 11.53
N ARG A 247 9.54 -14.34 11.68
CA ARG A 247 10.14 -14.41 13.01
C ARG A 247 10.13 -13.03 13.64
N ILE A 248 9.52 -12.91 14.80
CA ILE A 248 9.39 -11.64 15.52
C ILE A 248 10.66 -11.41 16.35
N TYR A 249 11.28 -10.25 16.14
CA TYR A 249 12.41 -9.76 16.93
C TYR A 249 12.01 -8.43 17.59
N LYS A 250 12.38 -8.22 18.85
CA LYS A 250 12.17 -6.95 19.57
C LYS A 250 13.48 -6.32 19.98
N LYS A 251 13.52 -4.99 20.02
CA LYS A 251 14.63 -4.24 20.62
C LYS A 251 14.64 -4.48 22.12
N ASN A 252 15.76 -4.94 22.66
CA ASN A 252 15.97 -4.99 24.10
C ASN A 252 16.25 -3.57 24.66
N THR A 253 16.42 -3.46 25.97
CA THR A 253 16.76 -2.21 26.67
C THR A 253 18.08 -1.58 26.23
N GLN A 254 18.92 -2.33 25.52
CA GLN A 254 20.21 -1.90 24.96
C GLN A 254 20.10 -1.53 23.46
N GLY A 255 18.89 -1.60 22.88
CA GLY A 255 18.63 -1.29 21.47
C GLY A 255 18.94 -2.43 20.50
N GLU A 256 19.37 -3.59 20.98
CA GLU A 256 19.70 -4.77 20.16
C GLU A 256 18.43 -5.56 19.80
N MET A 257 18.34 -6.03 18.55
CA MET A 257 17.26 -6.91 18.12
C MET A 257 17.48 -8.32 18.70
N LYS A 258 16.55 -8.81 19.52
CA LYS A 258 16.54 -10.19 20.04
C LYS A 258 15.27 -10.93 19.64
N PHE A 259 15.42 -12.22 19.39
CA PHE A 259 14.30 -13.12 19.06
C PHE A 259 13.29 -13.11 20.22
N ASP A 260 12.03 -12.86 19.91
CA ASP A 260 10.96 -12.84 20.92
C ASP A 260 10.27 -14.20 20.97
N GLU A 261 10.74 -15.09 21.85
CA GLU A 261 10.18 -16.43 22.00
C GLU A 261 8.68 -16.43 22.28
N LYS A 262 8.16 -15.45 23.03
CA LYS A 262 6.73 -15.38 23.35
C LYS A 262 5.90 -14.98 22.14
N ALA A 263 6.36 -13.99 21.38
CA ALA A 263 5.64 -13.54 20.19
C ALA A 263 5.64 -14.61 19.08
N ASN A 264 6.69 -15.43 18.99
CA ASN A 264 6.79 -16.52 18.01
C ASN A 264 6.10 -17.83 18.45
N MET A 265 5.58 -17.94 19.68
CA MET A 265 4.78 -19.09 20.13
C MET A 265 3.28 -18.94 19.81
N ALA A 266 2.82 -17.72 19.52
CA ALA A 266 1.43 -17.39 19.22
C ALA A 266 1.13 -17.26 17.72
N THR A 267 2.17 -17.30 16.88
CA THR A 267 2.13 -17.36 15.41
C THR A 267 2.27 -18.80 14.96
#